data_AF-A0A4Y3VUF5-F1
#
_entry.id   AF-A0A4Y3VUF5-F1
#
_cell.length_a   1.000
_cell.length_b   1.000
_cell.length_c   1.000
_cell.angle_alpha   90.00
_cell.angle_beta   90.00
_cell.angle_gamma   90.00
#
_symmetry.space_group_name_H-M   'P 1'
#
loop_
_entity.id
_entity.type
_entity.pdbx_description
1 polymer ?
#
loop_
_entity_poly.entity_id
_entity_poly.type
_entity_poly.pdbx_seq_one_letter_code
_entity_poly.pdbx_strand_id
1 'polypeptide(L)'
;MRLRSLTMWAAATAGCLTLTLLPSAAATAQTTDEPSPTSVTMTAPQVQPKVTRLLFAVPQTLDELKVSLAGLQPLLLRYTGEIGGGDQPGPGVPADQAIESMRESVVGQYGVEPLVFLVVVDGEVPAAQLTALDPVLAEARTFDSDSESVDRLPLGTLEQAADATRAREALLGRSDAMKAAAEESREDAPSSSSSSAEQPTTAANISNAWAPWYGTMRAYNNPYESPTDMPRKFRHYLRWYSASNIAAFGDDFAYEHNMSLYNTDLWDLTRPYCADSAYTEFWAGWSTGFKWNAVKYGWNFPSAAAAYWDWDDTTDSCEKLDFSVGIGYPKKLTAGVAYNFWIAAEKGTKSSSPYDLGAQKISNDCNDLGMEPGSSCTGLNYDRPGSGTEPLVGKSRGWRVPSCADWVRGGSPTYKANGTYDCPANR
;
A
#
# COMPACT_ATOMS: atom_id res chain seq x y z
N MET A 1 -51.30 -16.28 -2.11
CA MET A 1 -52.20 -15.54 -3.04
C MET A 1 -52.89 -14.42 -2.28
N ARG A 2 -52.41 -13.17 -2.45
CA ARG A 2 -53.18 -11.91 -2.33
C ARG A 2 -52.19 -10.75 -2.53
N LEU A 3 -52.20 -10.19 -3.75
CA LEU A 3 -51.53 -8.95 -4.09
C LEU A 3 -52.18 -7.79 -3.30
N ARG A 4 -51.36 -6.87 -2.81
CA ARG A 4 -51.80 -5.50 -2.50
C ARG A 4 -51.06 -4.55 -3.41
N SER A 5 -51.83 -4.00 -4.35
CA SER A 5 -51.51 -2.87 -5.19
C SER A 5 -51.49 -1.59 -4.34
N LEU A 6 -50.46 -0.77 -4.51
CA LEU A 6 -50.42 0.61 -4.02
C LEU A 6 -50.11 1.52 -5.20
N THR A 7 -51.17 2.14 -5.69
CA THR A 7 -51.18 3.28 -6.61
C THR A 7 -50.67 4.52 -5.88
N MET A 8 -49.67 5.19 -6.45
CA MET A 8 -49.24 6.52 -5.99
C MET A 8 -49.42 7.53 -7.13
N TRP A 9 -50.07 8.63 -6.78
CA TRP A 9 -50.48 9.74 -7.65
C TRP A 9 -49.28 10.56 -8.10
N ALA A 10 -49.20 10.84 -9.41
CA ALA A 10 -48.33 11.86 -9.97
C ALA A 10 -49.08 13.20 -10.02
N ALA A 11 -48.61 14.19 -9.26
CA ALA A 11 -49.02 15.58 -9.41
C ALA A 11 -47.91 16.33 -10.15
N ALA A 12 -48.13 16.61 -11.43
CA ALA A 12 -47.27 17.46 -12.23
C ALA A 12 -47.56 18.94 -11.89
N THR A 13 -46.54 19.65 -11.40
CA THR A 13 -46.55 21.12 -11.33
C THR A 13 -45.60 21.65 -12.39
N ALA A 14 -46.17 22.24 -13.44
CA ALA A 14 -45.46 22.95 -14.48
C ALA A 14 -45.08 24.34 -13.97
N GLY A 15 -43.78 24.60 -13.80
CA GLY A 15 -43.22 25.92 -13.58
C GLY A 15 -42.67 26.48 -14.90
N CYS A 16 -43.36 27.47 -15.46
CA CYS A 16 -42.86 28.28 -16.57
C CYS A 16 -41.62 29.07 -16.12
N LEU A 17 -40.47 28.83 -16.76
CA LEU A 17 -39.32 29.73 -16.69
C LEU A 17 -39.36 30.66 -17.91
N THR A 18 -39.67 31.93 -17.68
CA THR A 18 -39.62 33.01 -18.67
C THR A 18 -38.17 33.43 -18.89
N LEU A 19 -37.65 33.20 -20.09
CA LEU A 19 -36.34 33.67 -20.54
C LEU A 19 -36.51 35.09 -21.11
N THR A 20 -36.08 36.11 -20.37
CA THR A 20 -36.00 37.50 -20.86
C THR A 20 -34.70 37.70 -21.64
N LEU A 21 -34.81 37.79 -22.97
CA LEU A 21 -33.75 38.25 -23.86
C LEU A 21 -33.57 39.77 -23.73
N LEU A 22 -32.39 40.20 -23.31
CA LEU A 22 -31.96 41.61 -23.38
C LEU A 22 -31.39 41.92 -24.78
N PRO A 23 -31.65 43.11 -25.34
CA PRO A 23 -31.13 43.50 -26.65
C PRO A 23 -29.66 43.92 -26.58
N SER A 24 -28.84 43.38 -27.49
CA SER A 24 -27.48 43.86 -27.75
C SER A 24 -27.50 45.26 -28.36
N ALA A 25 -26.92 46.21 -27.64
CA ALA A 25 -26.56 47.52 -28.17
C ALA A 25 -25.26 47.40 -28.97
N ALA A 26 -25.29 47.81 -30.24
CA ALA A 26 -24.10 47.99 -31.05
C ALA A 26 -23.33 49.22 -30.55
N ALA A 27 -22.14 49.00 -30.00
CA ALA A 27 -21.19 50.04 -29.70
C ALA A 27 -20.13 50.09 -30.81
N THR A 28 -20.22 51.10 -31.65
CA THR A 28 -19.18 51.51 -32.60
C THR A 28 -18.05 52.16 -31.81
N ALA A 29 -16.87 51.54 -31.78
CA ALA A 29 -15.65 52.16 -31.27
C ALA A 29 -14.53 51.99 -32.31
N GLN A 30 -14.13 53.11 -32.89
CA GLN A 30 -12.89 53.25 -33.66
C GLN A 30 -11.71 52.98 -32.73
N THR A 31 -10.88 52.00 -33.07
CA THR A 31 -9.53 51.86 -32.53
C THR A 31 -8.55 52.05 -33.67
N THR A 32 -7.80 53.14 -33.57
CA THR A 32 -6.59 53.43 -34.35
C THR A 32 -5.54 52.37 -34.06
N ASP A 33 -5.08 51.70 -35.12
CA ASP A 33 -3.91 50.82 -35.12
C ASP A 33 -2.64 51.64 -34.86
N GLU A 34 -2.09 51.52 -33.65
CA GLU A 34 -0.66 51.72 -33.40
C GLU A 34 -0.08 50.39 -32.92
N PRO A 35 0.90 49.80 -33.62
CA PRO A 35 1.52 48.55 -33.19
C PRO A 35 2.34 48.79 -31.92
N SER A 36 1.83 48.32 -30.79
CA SER A 36 2.60 48.22 -29.55
C SER A 36 3.79 47.25 -29.76
N PRO A 37 5.01 47.60 -29.29
CA PRO A 37 6.16 46.73 -29.44
C PRO A 37 5.92 45.44 -28.65
N THR A 38 5.83 44.32 -29.36
CA THR A 38 5.81 42.98 -28.79
C THR A 38 7.09 42.78 -27.99
N SER A 39 6.98 42.91 -26.67
CA SER A 39 8.05 42.54 -25.74
C SER A 39 8.14 41.01 -25.78
N VAL A 40 9.08 40.50 -26.57
CA VAL A 40 9.48 39.10 -26.52
C VAL A 40 10.16 38.89 -25.18
N THR A 41 9.41 38.46 -24.18
CA THR A 41 9.99 37.92 -22.94
C THR A 41 10.75 36.67 -23.36
N MET A 42 12.08 36.78 -23.49
CA MET A 42 12.94 35.60 -23.59
C MET A 42 12.87 34.88 -22.26
N THR A 43 12.00 33.86 -22.17
CA THR A 43 12.00 32.93 -21.05
C THR A 43 13.37 32.28 -21.04
N ALA A 44 14.18 32.59 -20.02
CA ALA A 44 15.45 31.92 -19.82
C ALA A 44 15.20 30.40 -19.85
N PRO A 45 16.01 29.61 -20.58
CA PRO A 45 15.83 28.17 -20.61
C PRO A 45 15.81 27.66 -19.17
N GLN A 46 14.70 27.04 -18.76
CA GLN A 46 14.65 26.35 -17.48
C GLN A 46 15.66 25.20 -17.55
N VAL A 47 16.78 25.37 -16.85
CA VAL A 47 17.71 24.27 -16.61
C VAL A 47 16.95 23.25 -15.80
N GLN A 48 16.70 22.09 -16.39
CA GLN A 48 16.05 21.02 -15.66
C GLN A 48 16.96 20.57 -14.52
N PRO A 49 16.41 20.29 -13.32
CA PRO A 49 17.17 19.69 -12.24
C PRO A 49 17.75 18.35 -12.73
N LYS A 50 18.94 17.99 -12.26
CA LYS A 50 19.57 16.70 -12.52
C LYS A 50 19.50 15.82 -11.29
N VAL A 51 19.52 14.51 -11.48
CA VAL A 51 19.64 13.51 -10.42
C VAL A 51 20.67 12.46 -10.79
N THR A 52 21.38 11.92 -9.82
CA THR A 52 22.33 10.82 -10.04
C THR A 52 21.85 9.55 -9.35
N ARG A 53 21.79 8.45 -10.11
CA ARG A 53 21.54 7.11 -9.59
C ARG A 53 22.86 6.40 -9.33
N LEU A 54 22.97 5.82 -8.14
CA LEU A 54 24.09 5.03 -7.66
C LEU A 54 23.58 3.62 -7.39
N LEU A 55 23.96 2.67 -8.25
CA LEU A 55 23.66 1.25 -8.09
C LEU A 55 24.91 0.58 -7.50
N PHE A 56 24.76 -0.09 -6.37
CA PHE A 56 25.87 -0.77 -5.70
C PHE A 56 26.00 -2.22 -6.18
N ALA A 57 27.24 -2.64 -6.49
CA ALA A 57 27.55 -4.01 -6.87
C ALA A 57 27.36 -4.98 -5.70
N VAL A 58 27.54 -4.49 -4.47
CA VAL A 58 27.26 -5.20 -3.23
C VAL A 58 26.33 -4.32 -2.40
N PRO A 59 25.17 -4.80 -1.93
CA PRO A 59 24.30 -4.04 -1.03
C PRO A 59 25.05 -3.55 0.21
N GLN A 60 24.86 -2.28 0.56
CA GLN A 60 25.58 -1.57 1.61
C GLN A 60 24.78 -1.56 2.91
N THR A 61 25.47 -1.63 4.03
CA THR A 61 24.91 -1.30 5.35
C THR A 61 24.65 0.20 5.48
N LEU A 62 23.84 0.61 6.45
CA LEU A 62 23.55 2.03 6.67
C LEU A 62 24.79 2.80 7.12
N ASP A 63 25.70 2.19 7.88
CA ASP A 63 26.95 2.83 8.29
C ASP A 63 27.93 3.03 7.12
N GLU A 64 28.04 2.03 6.23
CA GLU A 64 28.82 2.15 4.99
C GLU A 64 28.26 3.26 4.09
N LEU A 65 26.93 3.35 3.98
CA LEU A 65 26.27 4.43 3.24
C LEU A 65 26.50 5.80 3.86
N LYS A 66 26.51 5.92 5.19
CA LYS A 66 26.70 7.20 5.87
C LYS A 66 28.04 7.82 5.54
N VAL A 67 29.08 6.99 5.41
CA VAL A 67 30.40 7.41 4.93
C VAL A 67 30.36 7.74 3.43
N SER A 68 29.79 6.83 2.64
CA SER A 68 29.77 6.90 1.16
C SER A 68 29.01 8.12 0.62
N LEU A 69 27.92 8.49 1.28
CA LEU A 69 27.01 9.56 0.86
C LEU A 69 27.25 10.89 1.60
N ALA A 70 28.34 11.01 2.35
CA ALA A 70 28.64 12.24 3.09
C ALA A 70 28.60 13.48 2.18
N GLY A 71 27.83 14.49 2.57
CA GLY A 71 27.64 15.73 1.81
C GLY A 71 26.67 15.63 0.63
N LEU A 72 26.08 14.46 0.35
CA LEU A 72 25.03 14.29 -0.65
C LEU A 72 23.63 14.39 -0.03
N GLN A 73 22.63 14.55 -0.91
CA GLN A 73 21.22 14.62 -0.54
C GLN A 73 20.46 13.49 -1.24
N PRO A 74 20.29 12.32 -0.60
CA PRO A 74 19.55 11.22 -1.19
C PRO A 74 18.07 11.54 -1.29
N LEU A 75 17.53 11.39 -2.49
CA LEU A 75 16.10 11.48 -2.80
C LEU A 75 15.41 10.12 -2.61
N LEU A 76 16.15 9.03 -2.79
CA LEU A 76 15.64 7.66 -2.71
C LEU A 76 16.74 6.71 -2.26
N LEU A 77 16.39 5.77 -1.38
CA LEU A 77 17.18 4.61 -1.00
C LEU A 77 16.32 3.35 -1.22
N ARG A 78 16.76 2.37 -2.00
CA ARG A 78 16.07 1.07 -2.15
C ARG A 78 16.89 -0.03 -1.49
N TYR A 79 16.19 -0.95 -0.83
CA TYR A 79 16.77 -2.13 -0.20
C TYR A 79 16.04 -3.39 -0.68
N THR A 80 16.79 -4.48 -0.85
CA THR A 80 16.26 -5.82 -1.16
C THR A 80 16.47 -6.76 0.04
N GLY A 81 15.79 -7.91 0.05
CA GLY A 81 15.78 -8.88 1.17
C GLY A 81 14.36 -9.29 1.56
N GLU A 82 14.19 -10.00 2.68
CA GLU A 82 12.87 -10.47 3.15
C GLU A 82 11.86 -9.34 3.41
N ILE A 83 12.37 -8.13 3.67
CA ILE A 83 11.61 -6.91 4.00
C ILE A 83 11.43 -5.94 2.82
N GLY A 84 11.91 -6.28 1.62
CA GLY A 84 12.17 -5.39 0.48
C GLY A 84 11.33 -4.12 0.36
N GLY A 85 11.96 -3.00 -0.01
CA GLY A 85 11.27 -1.71 -0.06
C GLY A 85 12.18 -0.55 -0.43
N GLY A 86 11.79 0.64 -0.02
CA GLY A 86 12.61 1.83 -0.14
C GLY A 86 12.15 2.93 0.79
N ASP A 87 13.10 3.79 1.15
CA ASP A 87 12.85 5.03 1.85
C ASP A 87 13.14 6.20 0.91
N GLN A 88 12.38 7.26 1.06
CA GLN A 88 12.51 8.48 0.26
C GLN A 88 12.57 9.63 1.27
N PRO A 89 13.76 10.18 1.54
CA PRO A 89 13.95 11.22 2.55
C PRO A 89 13.33 12.56 2.15
N GLY A 90 13.27 12.82 0.83
CA GLY A 90 12.82 14.08 0.26
C GLY A 90 13.96 15.04 -0.11
N PRO A 91 13.68 16.05 -0.94
CA PRO A 91 14.69 16.99 -1.40
C PRO A 91 15.24 17.83 -0.25
N GLY A 92 16.54 18.10 -0.29
CA GLY A 92 17.22 18.90 0.73
C GLY A 92 17.58 18.17 2.02
N VAL A 93 17.20 16.90 2.17
CA VAL A 93 17.54 16.11 3.38
C VAL A 93 18.99 15.61 3.29
N PRO A 94 19.86 15.96 4.25
CA PRO A 94 21.22 15.42 4.31
C PRO A 94 21.25 13.90 4.43
N ALA A 95 22.25 13.26 3.81
CA ALA A 95 22.38 11.80 3.79
C ALA A 95 22.42 11.15 5.18
N ASP A 96 23.06 11.78 6.16
CA ASP A 96 23.10 11.29 7.54
C ASP A 96 21.69 11.25 8.16
N GLN A 97 20.88 12.29 7.99
CA GLN A 97 19.51 12.33 8.49
C GLN A 97 18.61 11.32 7.78
N ALA A 98 18.74 11.22 6.46
CA ALA A 98 18.04 10.22 5.65
C ALA A 98 18.32 8.79 6.12
N ILE A 99 19.58 8.48 6.41
CA ILE A 99 20.01 7.16 6.84
C ILE A 99 19.50 6.85 8.26
N GLU A 100 19.55 7.82 9.19
CA GLU A 100 18.96 7.60 10.53
C GLU A 100 17.44 7.43 10.47
N SER A 101 16.75 8.19 9.62
CA SER A 101 15.31 8.01 9.37
C SER A 101 14.99 6.61 8.83
N MET A 102 15.78 6.12 7.86
CA MET A 102 15.66 4.74 7.39
C MET A 102 15.95 3.74 8.52
N ARG A 103 16.97 4.00 9.35
CA ARG A 103 17.33 3.14 10.48
C ARG A 103 16.16 3.03 11.45
N GLU A 104 15.59 4.15 11.88
CA GLU A 104 14.45 4.19 12.80
C GLU A 104 13.22 3.50 12.21
N SER A 105 12.89 3.78 10.95
CA SER A 105 11.71 3.22 10.30
C SER A 105 11.83 1.71 10.01
N VAL A 106 13.00 1.25 9.58
CA VAL A 106 13.22 -0.15 9.18
C VAL A 106 13.70 -1.01 10.34
N VAL A 107 14.73 -0.59 11.09
CA VAL A 107 15.20 -1.36 12.26
C VAL A 107 14.14 -1.34 13.35
N GLY A 108 13.49 -0.19 13.58
CA GLY A 108 12.40 -0.11 14.56
C GLY A 108 11.24 -1.05 14.22
N GLN A 109 10.92 -1.21 12.93
CA GLN A 109 9.80 -2.06 12.49
C GLN A 109 10.15 -3.55 12.37
N TYR A 110 11.36 -3.89 11.92
CA TYR A 110 11.71 -5.26 11.56
C TYR A 110 12.81 -5.86 12.43
N GLY A 111 13.44 -5.08 13.32
CA GLY A 111 14.55 -5.53 14.18
C GLY A 111 15.84 -5.84 13.43
N VAL A 112 15.90 -5.56 12.11
CA VAL A 112 17.02 -5.88 11.24
C VAL A 112 17.36 -4.66 10.39
N GLU A 113 18.65 -4.38 10.27
CA GLU A 113 19.14 -3.28 9.45
C GLU A 113 19.05 -3.62 7.96
N PRO A 114 18.44 -2.76 7.12
CA PRO A 114 18.33 -3.03 5.69
C PRO A 114 19.71 -3.00 5.01
N LEU A 115 19.81 -3.72 3.90
CA LEU A 115 20.92 -3.61 2.97
C LEU A 115 20.47 -2.85 1.72
N VAL A 116 21.06 -1.68 1.49
CA VAL A 116 20.67 -0.77 0.42
C VAL A 116 21.49 -1.05 -0.82
N PHE A 117 20.83 -1.28 -1.95
CA PHE A 117 21.49 -1.58 -3.22
C PHE A 117 21.38 -0.43 -4.23
N LEU A 118 20.45 0.51 -4.02
CA LEU A 118 20.24 1.65 -4.90
C LEU A 118 20.07 2.92 -4.10
N VAL A 119 20.74 3.99 -4.54
CA VAL A 119 20.53 5.35 -4.04
C VAL A 119 20.32 6.28 -5.22
N VAL A 120 19.34 7.18 -5.15
CA VAL A 120 19.22 8.32 -6.05
C VAL A 120 19.49 9.57 -5.25
N VAL A 121 20.38 10.43 -5.73
CA VAL A 121 20.76 11.69 -5.10
C VAL A 121 20.35 12.87 -5.96
N ASP A 122 20.08 13.98 -5.30
CA ASP A 122 19.81 15.26 -5.95
C ASP A 122 21.09 15.83 -6.56
N GLY A 123 20.99 16.32 -7.80
CA GLY A 123 22.10 16.90 -8.55
C GLY A 123 23.08 15.88 -9.15
N GLU A 124 24.19 16.41 -9.65
CA GLU A 124 25.32 15.62 -10.14
C GLU A 124 26.27 15.27 -8.98
N VAL A 125 26.67 14.00 -8.89
CA VAL A 125 27.71 13.58 -7.93
C VAL A 125 29.09 13.98 -8.45
N PRO A 126 29.92 14.67 -7.65
CA PRO A 126 31.27 15.04 -8.05
C PRO A 126 32.11 13.81 -8.43
N ALA A 127 32.91 13.91 -9.50
CA ALA A 127 33.74 12.82 -9.98
C ALA A 127 34.68 12.24 -8.91
N ALA A 128 35.24 13.09 -8.04
CA ALA A 128 36.09 12.66 -6.93
C ALA A 128 35.33 11.73 -5.95
N GLN A 129 34.05 11.99 -5.73
CA GLN A 129 33.20 11.17 -4.88
C GLN A 129 32.81 9.87 -5.59
N LEU A 130 32.52 9.91 -6.90
CA LEU A 130 32.33 8.68 -7.69
C LEU A 130 33.57 7.79 -7.67
N THR A 131 34.77 8.36 -7.79
CA THR A 131 36.03 7.60 -7.67
C THR A 131 36.21 6.97 -6.29
N ALA A 132 35.77 7.64 -5.23
CA ALA A 132 35.80 7.05 -3.88
C ALA A 132 34.84 5.87 -3.72
N LEU A 133 33.79 5.81 -4.54
CA LEU A 133 32.78 4.75 -4.56
C LEU A 133 33.06 3.64 -5.60
N ASP A 134 34.11 3.79 -6.41
CA ASP A 134 34.37 2.95 -7.59
C ASP A 134 34.55 1.44 -7.33
N PRO A 135 35.06 0.93 -6.18
CA PRO A 135 35.07 -0.52 -5.98
C PRO A 135 33.70 -1.08 -5.56
N VAL A 136 32.76 -0.23 -5.11
CA VAL A 136 31.47 -0.67 -4.57
C VAL A 136 30.29 -0.40 -5.49
N LEU A 137 30.43 0.49 -6.48
CA LEU A 137 29.40 0.79 -7.47
C LEU A 137 29.42 -0.19 -8.64
N ALA A 138 28.23 -0.68 -9.01
CA ALA A 138 27.99 -1.33 -10.29
C ALA A 138 27.69 -0.30 -11.40
N GLU A 139 27.01 0.80 -11.04
CA GLU A 139 26.65 1.85 -11.99
C GLU A 139 26.52 3.20 -11.27
N ALA A 140 27.01 4.27 -11.90
CA ALA A 140 26.65 5.64 -11.58
C ALA A 140 26.17 6.35 -12.84
N ARG A 141 24.95 6.90 -12.81
CA ARG A 141 24.37 7.55 -13.99
C ARG A 141 23.56 8.78 -13.61
N THR A 142 23.82 9.88 -14.31
CA THR A 142 23.07 11.14 -14.16
C THR A 142 21.95 11.21 -15.19
N PHE A 143 20.79 11.68 -14.76
CA PHE A 143 19.58 11.88 -15.55
C PHE A 143 19.07 13.30 -15.36
N ASP A 144 18.30 13.78 -16.34
CA ASP A 144 17.41 14.91 -16.12
C ASP A 144 16.22 14.45 -15.24
N SER A 145 15.80 15.30 -14.32
CA SER A 145 14.85 14.97 -13.23
C SER A 145 13.42 14.72 -13.68
N ASP A 146 13.10 14.91 -14.95
CA ASP A 146 11.76 14.81 -15.52
C ASP A 146 11.32 13.37 -15.88
N SER A 147 12.07 12.34 -15.47
CA SER A 147 12.10 11.12 -16.26
C SER A 147 11.63 9.83 -15.56
N GLU A 148 10.75 9.09 -16.26
CA GLU A 148 10.51 7.64 -16.08
C GLU A 148 11.82 6.83 -16.00
N SER A 149 12.96 7.38 -16.45
CA SER A 149 14.26 6.70 -16.43
C SER A 149 14.90 6.55 -15.06
N VAL A 150 14.55 7.38 -14.08
CA VAL A 150 15.13 7.27 -12.72
C VAL A 150 14.73 5.93 -12.09
N ASP A 151 13.47 5.54 -12.21
CA ASP A 151 12.93 4.29 -11.67
C ASP A 151 13.10 3.07 -12.60
N ARG A 152 13.42 3.27 -13.89
CA ARG A 152 13.73 2.15 -14.79
C ARG A 152 15.12 1.59 -14.51
N LEU A 153 15.14 0.50 -13.74
CA LEU A 153 16.32 -0.35 -13.60
C LEU A 153 16.50 -1.25 -14.84
N PRO A 154 17.74 -1.59 -15.23
CA PRO A 154 17.98 -2.65 -16.20
C PRO A 154 17.27 -3.94 -15.81
N LEU A 155 16.77 -4.70 -16.79
CA LEU A 155 16.19 -6.03 -16.56
C LEU A 155 17.19 -6.91 -15.80
N GLY A 156 16.72 -7.64 -14.79
CA GLY A 156 17.55 -8.50 -13.95
C GLY A 156 18.23 -7.82 -12.76
N THR A 157 18.22 -6.48 -12.68
CA THR A 157 18.90 -5.76 -11.57
C THR A 157 18.32 -6.13 -10.20
N LEU A 158 17.01 -6.29 -10.09
CA LEU A 158 16.37 -6.63 -8.81
C LEU A 158 16.69 -8.06 -8.37
N GLU A 159 16.74 -9.00 -9.30
CA GLU A 159 17.11 -10.40 -9.02
C GLU A 159 18.58 -10.48 -8.60
N GLN A 160 19.48 -9.79 -9.31
CA GLN A 160 20.88 -9.67 -8.95
C GLN A 160 21.10 -8.99 -7.60
N ALA A 161 20.35 -7.92 -7.30
CA ALA A 161 20.41 -7.24 -6.02
C ALA A 161 19.90 -8.14 -4.87
N ALA A 162 18.84 -8.90 -5.09
CA ALA A 162 18.33 -9.86 -4.12
C ALA A 162 19.34 -11.00 -3.87
N ASP A 163 19.97 -11.54 -4.91
CA ASP A 163 21.04 -12.53 -4.79
C ASP A 163 22.26 -11.98 -4.04
N ALA A 164 22.71 -10.77 -4.40
CA ALA A 164 23.82 -10.09 -3.73
C ALA A 164 23.49 -9.76 -2.28
N THR A 165 22.23 -9.43 -1.96
CA THR A 165 21.76 -9.22 -0.58
C THR A 165 21.87 -10.50 0.21
N ARG A 166 21.33 -11.62 -0.30
CA ARG A 166 21.41 -12.92 0.38
C ARG A 166 22.86 -13.35 0.63
N ALA A 167 23.73 -13.16 -0.36
CA ALA A 167 25.16 -13.44 -0.22
C ALA A 167 25.81 -12.54 0.85
N ARG A 168 25.45 -11.26 0.89
CA ARG A 168 25.96 -10.31 1.87
C ARG A 168 25.45 -10.60 3.28
N GLU A 169 24.18 -10.93 3.45
CA GLU A 169 23.60 -11.33 4.74
C GLU A 169 24.28 -12.58 5.30
N ALA A 170 24.61 -13.55 4.45
CA ALA A 170 25.38 -14.73 4.85
C ALA A 170 26.80 -14.35 5.29
N LEU A 171 27.49 -13.48 4.55
CA LEU A 171 28.83 -12.99 4.93
C LEU A 171 28.84 -12.21 6.25
N LEU A 172 27.78 -11.45 6.52
CA LEU A 172 27.61 -10.70 7.76
C LEU A 172 27.13 -11.57 8.93
N GLY A 173 26.89 -12.87 8.72
CA GLY A 173 26.33 -13.77 9.73
C GLY A 173 24.92 -13.39 10.18
N ARG A 174 24.20 -12.54 9.44
CA ARG A 174 22.89 -12.02 9.83
C ARG A 174 21.81 -13.11 9.78
N SER A 175 21.90 -14.02 8.82
CA SER A 175 20.96 -15.15 8.73
C SER A 175 21.04 -16.06 9.96
N ASP A 176 22.26 -16.33 10.45
CA ASP A 176 22.46 -17.12 11.66
C ASP A 176 22.05 -16.35 12.92
N ALA A 177 22.33 -15.05 13.00
CA ALA A 177 21.90 -14.20 14.12
C ALA A 177 20.37 -14.06 14.20
N MET A 178 19.68 -13.90 13.07
CA MET A 178 18.21 -13.87 13.03
C MET A 178 17.61 -15.22 13.43
N LYS A 179 18.21 -16.32 12.99
CA LYS A 179 17.78 -17.67 13.38
C LYS A 179 18.00 -17.91 14.88
N ALA A 180 19.14 -17.49 15.42
CA ALA A 180 19.44 -17.56 16.85
C ALA A 180 18.46 -16.70 17.67
N ALA A 181 18.17 -15.47 17.24
CA ALA A 181 17.18 -14.61 17.90
C ALA A 181 15.74 -15.18 17.82
N ALA A 182 15.40 -15.86 16.71
CA ALA A 182 14.14 -16.57 16.57
C ALA A 182 14.06 -17.82 17.48
N GLU A 183 15.18 -18.48 17.76
CA GLU A 183 15.27 -19.57 18.74
C GLU A 183 15.24 -19.05 20.19
N GLU A 184 15.96 -17.97 20.50
CA GLU A 184 15.98 -17.33 21.83
C GLU A 184 14.59 -16.78 22.21
N SER A 185 13.91 -16.10 21.29
CA SER A 185 12.52 -15.65 21.48
C SER A 185 11.51 -16.80 21.62
N ARG A 186 11.89 -18.03 21.27
CA ARG A 186 11.07 -19.23 21.47
C ARG A 186 11.23 -19.82 22.87
N GLU A 187 12.36 -19.56 23.53
CA GLU A 187 12.67 -20.05 24.88
C GLU A 187 12.17 -19.09 25.98
N ASP A 188 12.07 -17.79 25.68
CA ASP A 188 11.75 -16.74 26.65
C ASP A 188 10.26 -16.41 26.82
N ALA A 189 9.31 -17.21 26.32
CA ALA A 189 7.88 -16.97 26.57
C ALA A 189 7.54 -17.16 28.07
N PRO A 190 7.34 -16.09 28.87
CA PRO A 190 7.12 -16.24 30.30
C PRO A 190 5.63 -16.49 30.54
N SER A 191 5.28 -17.58 31.22
CA SER A 191 3.98 -17.68 31.86
C SER A 191 3.96 -16.76 33.08
N SER A 192 3.37 -15.57 33.00
CA SER A 192 2.76 -14.96 34.20
C SER A 192 1.82 -13.79 33.90
N SER A 193 0.63 -13.95 34.47
CA SER A 193 -0.32 -12.94 34.90
C SER A 193 0.31 -11.79 35.69
N SER A 194 -0.11 -10.54 35.43
CA SER A 194 -0.79 -9.70 36.43
C SER A 194 -1.19 -8.35 35.86
N SER A 195 -2.26 -7.82 36.45
CA SER A 195 -3.09 -6.70 36.04
C SER A 195 -2.50 -5.33 36.32
N SER A 196 -2.81 -4.36 35.45
CA SER A 196 -3.10 -2.99 35.89
C SER A 196 -4.17 -2.37 34.98
N ALA A 197 -5.15 -1.74 35.64
CA ALA A 197 -6.45 -1.40 35.08
C ALA A 197 -6.41 -0.10 34.28
N GLU A 198 -6.98 -0.16 33.08
CA GLU A 198 -7.45 1.00 32.31
C GLU A 198 -8.77 0.60 31.60
N GLN A 199 -9.70 1.55 31.50
CA GLN A 199 -11.12 1.34 31.24
C GLN A 199 -11.45 0.50 29.98
N PRO A 200 -12.51 -0.32 30.01
CA PRO A 200 -12.84 -1.23 28.93
C PRO A 200 -13.55 -0.50 27.77
N THR A 201 -12.80 -0.09 26.76
CA THR A 201 -13.34 -0.02 25.41
C THR A 201 -13.31 -1.43 24.85
N THR A 202 -14.49 -2.06 24.72
CA THR A 202 -14.71 -3.45 24.26
C THR A 202 -13.72 -3.85 23.17
N ALA A 203 -12.89 -4.84 23.49
CA ALA A 203 -11.96 -5.50 22.58
C ALA A 203 -12.70 -5.92 21.31
N ALA A 204 -12.04 -5.80 20.15
CA ALA A 204 -12.51 -6.58 19.01
C ALA A 204 -12.24 -8.03 19.39
N ASN A 205 -13.29 -8.77 19.74
CA ASN A 205 -13.18 -10.18 20.08
C ASN A 205 -12.92 -10.95 18.77
N ILE A 206 -11.71 -10.82 18.21
CA ILE A 206 -11.21 -11.76 17.21
C ILE A 206 -11.26 -13.12 17.88
N SER A 207 -12.23 -13.92 17.47
CA SER A 207 -12.65 -15.11 18.20
C SER A 207 -12.29 -16.38 17.45
N ASN A 208 -12.18 -16.26 16.13
CA ASN A 208 -11.85 -17.36 15.26
C ASN A 208 -10.36 -17.70 15.30
N ALA A 209 -10.07 -18.97 15.60
CA ALA A 209 -8.71 -19.47 15.70
C ALA A 209 -7.94 -19.38 14.36
N TRP A 210 -8.64 -19.41 13.22
CA TRP A 210 -8.05 -19.35 11.88
C TRP A 210 -7.66 -17.93 11.43
N ALA A 211 -8.28 -16.88 11.97
CA ALA A 211 -7.93 -15.50 11.60
C ALA A 211 -6.50 -15.13 12.08
N PRO A 212 -5.81 -14.16 11.47
CA PRO A 212 -4.52 -13.69 11.95
C PRO A 212 -4.60 -13.32 13.44
N TRP A 213 -3.59 -13.72 14.22
CA TRP A 213 -3.55 -13.38 15.63
C TRP A 213 -3.22 -11.89 15.83
N TYR A 214 -2.38 -11.35 14.97
CA TYR A 214 -2.05 -9.94 14.93
C TYR A 214 -1.97 -9.45 13.50
N GLY A 215 -2.27 -8.18 13.30
CA GLY A 215 -1.92 -7.49 12.09
C GLY A 215 -1.88 -5.98 12.23
N THR A 216 -1.34 -5.34 11.20
CA THR A 216 -1.34 -3.89 11.07
C THR A 216 -1.77 -3.49 9.67
N MET A 217 -2.38 -2.33 9.54
CA MET A 217 -2.61 -1.65 8.28
C MET A 217 -2.07 -0.24 8.37
N ARG A 218 -1.35 0.19 7.33
CA ARG A 218 -0.88 1.56 7.14
C ARG A 218 -1.41 2.08 5.81
N ALA A 219 -2.29 3.07 5.85
CA ALA A 219 -2.80 3.77 4.67
C ALA A 219 -2.23 5.19 4.66
N TYR A 220 -1.46 5.54 3.64
CA TYR A 220 -0.78 6.84 3.55
C TYR A 220 -0.72 7.37 2.13
N ASN A 221 -0.58 8.69 2.02
CA ASN A 221 -0.28 9.34 0.76
C ASN A 221 1.23 9.18 0.53
N ASN A 222 1.64 8.57 -0.58
CA ASN A 222 3.01 8.64 -1.03
C ASN A 222 3.33 10.12 -1.33
N PRO A 223 4.20 10.80 -0.57
CA PRO A 223 4.45 12.22 -0.76
C PRO A 223 5.20 12.53 -2.05
N TYR A 224 5.69 11.51 -2.76
CA TYR A 224 6.35 11.61 -4.05
C TYR A 224 5.34 11.34 -5.18
N GLU A 225 4.26 12.13 -5.22
CA GLU A 225 3.15 12.02 -6.17
C GLU A 225 3.64 12.20 -7.64
N SER A 226 4.06 11.12 -8.31
CA SER A 226 3.96 11.05 -9.77
C SER A 226 2.56 10.54 -10.13
N PRO A 227 1.84 11.16 -11.08
CA PRO A 227 0.52 10.71 -11.53
C PRO A 227 0.47 9.23 -11.97
N THR A 228 1.62 8.66 -12.37
CA THR A 228 1.75 7.25 -12.81
C THR A 228 2.09 6.27 -11.67
N ASP A 229 2.37 6.74 -10.45
CA ASP A 229 2.92 5.92 -9.37
C ASP A 229 1.94 5.48 -8.30
N MET A 230 0.64 5.72 -8.52
CA MET A 230 -0.42 5.28 -7.61
C MET A 230 -0.15 5.80 -6.19
N PRO A 231 -0.44 7.09 -5.95
CA PRO A 231 0.00 7.81 -4.76
C PRO A 231 -0.68 7.37 -3.47
N ARG A 232 -1.69 6.49 -3.52
CA ARG A 232 -2.32 5.94 -2.32
C ARG A 232 -1.72 4.59 -2.03
N LYS A 233 -1.10 4.42 -0.86
CA LYS A 233 -0.46 3.16 -0.46
C LYS A 233 -1.17 2.57 0.73
N PHE A 234 -1.39 1.27 0.68
CA PHE A 234 -1.74 0.43 1.82
C PHE A 234 -0.60 -0.56 2.05
N ARG A 235 -0.17 -0.69 3.30
CA ARG A 235 0.77 -1.73 3.74
C ARG A 235 0.13 -2.53 4.85
N HIS A 236 0.13 -3.83 4.71
CA HIS A 236 -0.44 -4.74 5.67
C HIS A 236 0.63 -5.69 6.19
N TYR A 237 0.50 -6.01 7.47
CA TYR A 237 1.27 -7.02 8.17
C TYR A 237 0.28 -8.00 8.79
N LEU A 238 0.49 -9.30 8.62
CA LEU A 238 -0.31 -10.37 9.20
C LEU A 238 0.60 -11.41 9.86
N ARG A 239 0.19 -11.90 11.04
CA ARG A 239 0.89 -12.98 11.74
C ARG A 239 -0.07 -13.98 12.34
N TRP A 240 0.17 -15.26 12.06
CA TRP A 240 -0.45 -16.38 12.78
C TRP A 240 0.56 -16.94 13.77
N TYR A 241 0.21 -16.94 15.06
CA TYR A 241 1.20 -17.24 16.12
C TYR A 241 1.48 -18.74 16.28
N SER A 242 0.50 -19.60 15.98
CA SER A 242 0.62 -21.04 16.20
C SER A 242 0.23 -21.86 14.97
N ALA A 243 0.86 -23.04 14.84
CA ALA A 243 0.51 -24.00 13.80
C ALA A 243 -0.96 -24.45 13.93
N SER A 244 -1.51 -24.49 15.14
CA SER A 244 -2.94 -24.75 15.37
C SER A 244 -3.87 -23.69 14.77
N ASN A 245 -3.45 -22.41 14.72
CA ASN A 245 -4.26 -21.38 14.06
C ASN A 245 -4.29 -21.61 12.54
N ILE A 246 -3.14 -21.93 11.96
CA ILE A 246 -3.02 -22.25 10.54
C ILE A 246 -3.80 -23.54 10.20
N ALA A 247 -3.72 -24.56 11.06
CA ALA A 247 -4.46 -25.81 10.86
C ALA A 247 -5.99 -25.63 10.96
N ALA A 248 -6.48 -24.62 11.68
CA ALA A 248 -7.92 -24.36 11.86
C ALA A 248 -8.64 -23.90 10.57
N PHE A 249 -7.91 -23.56 9.50
CA PHE A 249 -8.52 -23.34 8.19
C PHE A 249 -9.16 -24.62 7.64
N GLY A 250 -8.56 -25.80 7.85
CA GLY A 250 -8.94 -27.01 7.11
C GLY A 250 -8.33 -27.03 5.70
N ASP A 251 -8.56 -28.13 4.97
CA ASP A 251 -7.87 -28.39 3.69
C ASP A 251 -8.52 -27.72 2.47
N ASP A 252 -9.83 -27.47 2.54
CA ASP A 252 -10.62 -26.95 1.42
C ASP A 252 -10.92 -25.45 1.52
N PHE A 253 -10.15 -24.71 2.31
CA PHE A 253 -10.42 -23.31 2.59
C PHE A 253 -9.24 -22.41 2.26
N ALA A 254 -9.56 -21.29 1.62
CA ALA A 254 -8.68 -20.16 1.43
C ALA A 254 -8.90 -19.12 2.54
N TYR A 255 -7.95 -18.20 2.63
CA TYR A 255 -8.04 -16.99 3.43
C TYR A 255 -8.17 -15.78 2.51
N GLU A 256 -9.05 -14.84 2.83
CA GLU A 256 -9.06 -13.52 2.21
C GLU A 256 -8.94 -12.42 3.26
N HIS A 257 -8.07 -11.46 2.97
CA HIS A 257 -7.95 -10.22 3.73
C HIS A 257 -8.61 -9.10 2.95
N ASN A 258 -9.77 -8.66 3.41
CA ASN A 258 -10.58 -7.67 2.71
C ASN A 258 -10.38 -6.32 3.38
N MET A 259 -9.92 -5.34 2.59
CA MET A 259 -9.93 -3.94 2.99
C MET A 259 -10.94 -3.18 2.16
N SER A 260 -12.04 -2.78 2.79
CA SER A 260 -13.13 -2.08 2.11
C SER A 260 -13.08 -0.60 2.44
N LEU A 261 -13.04 0.28 1.43
CA LEU A 261 -13.33 1.70 1.58
C LEU A 261 -14.82 1.95 1.38
N TYR A 262 -15.37 2.95 2.06
CA TYR A 262 -16.77 3.31 1.94
C TYR A 262 -16.98 4.76 1.51
N ASN A 263 -18.06 5.01 0.77
CA ASN A 263 -18.60 6.32 0.47
C ASN A 263 -20.13 6.25 0.39
N THR A 264 -20.80 6.67 1.46
CA THR A 264 -22.27 6.70 1.57
C THR A 264 -22.92 7.84 0.79
N ASP A 265 -22.14 8.69 0.11
CA ASP A 265 -22.69 9.70 -0.81
C ASP A 265 -23.06 9.09 -2.17
N LEU A 266 -22.56 7.88 -2.47
CA LEU A 266 -22.92 7.10 -3.65
C LEU A 266 -24.26 6.42 -3.43
N TRP A 267 -24.96 6.08 -4.51
CA TRP A 267 -26.16 5.28 -4.39
C TRP A 267 -25.78 3.82 -4.10
N ASP A 268 -26.51 3.19 -3.17
CA ASP A 268 -26.43 1.74 -2.88
C ASP A 268 -27.03 0.91 -4.03
N LEU A 269 -26.48 1.07 -5.22
CA LEU A 269 -26.65 0.15 -6.34
C LEU A 269 -25.59 -0.94 -6.24
N THR A 270 -25.84 -2.05 -6.90
CA THR A 270 -24.87 -3.13 -7.03
C THR A 270 -24.15 -3.02 -8.37
N ARG A 271 -22.87 -3.40 -8.43
CA ARG A 271 -22.17 -3.56 -9.71
C ARG A 271 -22.89 -4.60 -10.59
N PRO A 272 -22.80 -4.46 -11.93
CA PRO A 272 -22.07 -3.44 -12.69
C PRO A 272 -22.86 -2.13 -12.90
N TYR A 273 -23.96 -1.88 -12.17
CA TYR A 273 -24.84 -0.72 -12.40
C TYR A 273 -24.32 0.59 -11.78
N CYS A 274 -23.10 0.60 -11.23
CA CYS A 274 -22.46 1.80 -10.72
C CYS A 274 -22.11 2.77 -11.85
N ALA A 275 -22.27 4.07 -11.60
CA ALA A 275 -21.69 5.07 -12.49
C ALA A 275 -20.16 4.96 -12.48
N ASP A 276 -19.51 5.22 -13.61
CA ASP A 276 -18.04 5.17 -13.72
C ASP A 276 -17.34 6.07 -12.69
N SER A 277 -17.98 7.18 -12.27
CA SER A 277 -17.42 8.06 -11.25
C SER A 277 -17.30 7.40 -9.88
N ALA A 278 -18.17 6.44 -9.56
CA ALA A 278 -18.22 5.76 -8.26
C ALA A 278 -16.85 5.19 -7.87
N TYR A 279 -16.11 4.65 -8.84
CA TYR A 279 -14.80 4.06 -8.66
C TYR A 279 -13.68 5.03 -8.23
N THR A 280 -13.88 6.32 -8.48
CA THR A 280 -12.95 7.38 -8.07
C THR A 280 -13.43 8.11 -6.83
N GLU A 281 -14.68 7.93 -6.40
CA GLU A 281 -15.32 8.68 -5.31
C GLU A 281 -14.95 8.20 -3.90
N PHE A 282 -13.71 7.75 -3.73
CA PHE A 282 -13.12 7.31 -2.46
C PHE A 282 -11.80 8.06 -2.20
N TRP A 283 -11.08 7.76 -1.12
CA TRP A 283 -9.75 8.32 -0.88
C TRP A 283 -8.68 7.77 -1.84
N ALA A 284 -8.81 6.49 -2.14
CA ALA A 284 -8.06 5.77 -3.15
C ALA A 284 -9.06 5.12 -4.12
N GLY A 285 -8.76 5.11 -5.40
CA GLY A 285 -9.68 4.61 -6.43
C GLY A 285 -8.97 4.26 -7.73
N TRP A 286 -9.74 4.16 -8.81
CA TRP A 286 -9.22 3.95 -10.17
C TRP A 286 -9.99 4.76 -11.21
N SER A 287 -9.27 5.35 -12.16
CA SER A 287 -9.81 6.24 -13.19
C SER A 287 -10.18 5.55 -14.51
N THR A 288 -9.80 4.28 -14.72
CA THR A 288 -9.99 3.61 -16.01
C THR A 288 -10.74 2.26 -15.94
N GLY A 289 -11.99 2.25 -16.40
CA GLY A 289 -12.66 1.08 -16.96
C GLY A 289 -13.48 0.18 -16.02
N PHE A 290 -14.23 -0.73 -16.65
CA PHE A 290 -15.17 -1.68 -16.02
C PHE A 290 -14.51 -2.84 -15.25
N LYS A 291 -13.17 -2.88 -15.12
CA LYS A 291 -12.42 -3.95 -14.47
C LYS A 291 -11.11 -3.43 -13.86
N TRP A 292 -10.79 -3.93 -12.68
CA TRP A 292 -9.63 -3.69 -11.82
C TRP A 292 -8.27 -3.88 -12.51
N ASN A 293 -7.90 -2.97 -13.40
CA ASN A 293 -6.65 -3.05 -14.15
C ASN A 293 -5.83 -1.79 -13.91
N ALA A 294 -5.27 -1.64 -12.70
CA ALA A 294 -4.00 -0.94 -12.42
C ALA A 294 -3.82 -0.77 -10.90
N VAL A 295 -3.67 -1.87 -10.17
CA VAL A 295 -3.14 -1.87 -8.81
C VAL A 295 -1.71 -2.41 -8.90
N LYS A 296 -0.70 -1.63 -8.49
CA LYS A 296 0.63 -2.20 -8.19
C LYS A 296 0.49 -2.86 -6.82
N TYR A 297 0.78 -4.14 -6.72
CA TYR A 297 0.76 -4.88 -5.47
C TYR A 297 1.97 -5.79 -5.36
N GLY A 298 2.23 -6.27 -4.14
CA GLY A 298 3.25 -7.27 -3.88
C GLY A 298 3.14 -7.83 -2.47
N TRP A 299 3.80 -8.96 -2.23
CA TRP A 299 3.76 -9.67 -0.96
C TRP A 299 5.01 -10.54 -0.75
N ASN A 300 5.20 -11.01 0.48
CA ASN A 300 6.23 -11.98 0.84
C ASN A 300 5.66 -13.38 1.19
N PHE A 301 4.41 -13.67 0.83
CA PHE A 301 3.86 -15.02 0.98
C PHE A 301 4.70 -16.04 0.18
N PRO A 302 4.94 -17.25 0.70
CA PRO A 302 5.62 -18.29 -0.08
C PRO A 302 4.76 -18.66 -1.30
N SER A 303 5.41 -18.94 -2.43
CA SER A 303 4.70 -19.32 -3.66
C SER A 303 3.74 -20.49 -3.47
N ALA A 304 4.11 -21.46 -2.61
CA ALA A 304 3.28 -22.61 -2.27
C ALA A 304 1.95 -22.24 -1.58
N ALA A 305 1.82 -21.05 -0.98
CA ALA A 305 0.58 -20.59 -0.39
C ALA A 305 -0.44 -20.06 -1.42
N ALA A 306 -0.03 -19.93 -2.69
CA ALA A 306 -0.85 -19.45 -3.80
C ALA A 306 -1.62 -18.17 -3.45
N ALA A 307 -0.87 -17.11 -3.11
CA ALA A 307 -1.46 -15.80 -2.87
C ALA A 307 -1.98 -15.21 -4.19
N TYR A 308 -3.14 -14.57 -4.14
CA TYR A 308 -3.79 -13.99 -5.31
C TYR A 308 -4.40 -12.61 -4.99
N TRP A 309 -4.51 -11.79 -6.02
CA TRP A 309 -5.30 -10.56 -5.97
C TRP A 309 -6.77 -10.91 -6.24
N ASP A 310 -7.67 -10.53 -5.33
CA ASP A 310 -9.09 -10.66 -5.54
C ASP A 310 -9.62 -9.43 -6.27
N TRP A 311 -10.09 -9.64 -7.50
CA TRP A 311 -10.57 -8.60 -8.40
C TRP A 311 -12.05 -8.75 -8.74
N ASP A 312 -12.73 -9.79 -8.26
CA ASP A 312 -14.14 -10.00 -8.57
C ASP A 312 -15.02 -9.22 -7.60
N ASP A 313 -15.43 -8.04 -8.03
CA ASP A 313 -16.34 -7.16 -7.31
C ASP A 313 -17.72 -7.10 -7.97
N THR A 314 -18.03 -8.03 -8.88
CA THR A 314 -19.21 -7.90 -9.74
C THR A 314 -20.54 -7.82 -8.97
N THR A 315 -20.53 -8.19 -7.70
CA THR A 315 -21.69 -8.14 -6.78
C THR A 315 -21.53 -7.14 -5.63
N ASP A 316 -20.47 -6.33 -5.61
CA ASP A 316 -20.26 -5.33 -4.57
C ASP A 316 -21.13 -4.09 -4.77
N SER A 317 -21.58 -3.50 -3.66
CA SER A 317 -22.29 -2.21 -3.63
C SER A 317 -21.38 -1.07 -4.11
N CYS A 318 -21.93 -0.12 -4.87
CA CYS A 318 -21.20 1.07 -5.34
C CYS A 318 -20.67 1.93 -4.20
N GLU A 319 -21.27 1.87 -3.00
CA GLU A 319 -20.79 2.57 -1.81
C GLU A 319 -19.50 1.95 -1.23
N LYS A 320 -19.05 0.82 -1.77
CA LYS A 320 -17.95 0.00 -1.26
C LYS A 320 -16.88 -0.20 -2.35
N LEU A 321 -15.61 -0.12 -1.94
CA LEU A 321 -14.44 -0.34 -2.79
C LEU A 321 -13.46 -1.28 -2.09
N ASP A 322 -13.26 -2.48 -2.62
CA ASP A 322 -12.47 -3.52 -1.95
C ASP A 322 -11.04 -3.65 -2.44
N PHE A 323 -10.09 -3.78 -1.53
CA PHE A 323 -8.73 -4.14 -1.85
C PHE A 323 -8.44 -5.44 -1.11
N SER A 324 -8.65 -6.54 -1.82
CA SER A 324 -8.67 -7.87 -1.22
C SER A 324 -7.48 -8.70 -1.71
N VAL A 325 -6.75 -9.30 -0.77
CA VAL A 325 -5.66 -10.24 -1.06
C VAL A 325 -6.02 -11.59 -0.47
N GLY A 326 -6.03 -12.60 -1.34
CA GLY A 326 -6.32 -13.98 -0.99
C GLY A 326 -5.06 -14.83 -0.82
N ILE A 327 -5.20 -15.92 -0.06
CA ILE A 327 -4.20 -16.98 0.13
C ILE A 327 -4.93 -18.30 -0.08
N GLY A 328 -4.68 -18.94 -1.22
CA GLY A 328 -5.36 -20.17 -1.61
C GLY A 328 -5.08 -21.37 -0.72
N TYR A 329 -3.85 -21.46 -0.19
CA TYR A 329 -3.41 -22.55 0.67
C TYR A 329 -2.83 -22.04 1.99
N PRO A 330 -3.65 -21.52 2.94
CA PRO A 330 -3.17 -20.95 4.20
C PRO A 330 -2.33 -21.94 5.03
N LYS A 331 -2.57 -23.25 4.89
CA LYS A 331 -1.78 -24.31 5.55
C LYS A 331 -0.32 -24.40 5.11
N LYS A 332 0.07 -23.72 4.03
CA LYS A 332 1.45 -23.61 3.56
C LYS A 332 2.20 -22.43 4.18
N LEU A 333 1.52 -21.63 5.00
CA LEU A 333 2.15 -20.62 5.84
C LEU A 333 2.88 -21.27 7.02
N THR A 334 3.86 -20.57 7.54
CA THR A 334 4.63 -20.96 8.73
C THR A 334 4.18 -20.12 9.91
N ALA A 335 3.89 -20.79 11.03
CA ALA A 335 3.52 -20.12 12.27
C ALA A 335 4.66 -19.22 12.78
N GLY A 336 4.30 -18.09 13.37
CA GLY A 336 5.25 -17.12 13.89
C GLY A 336 5.89 -16.22 12.84
N VAL A 337 5.69 -16.48 11.53
CA VAL A 337 6.24 -15.64 10.45
C VAL A 337 5.36 -14.41 10.21
N ALA A 338 6.04 -13.29 9.95
CA ALA A 338 5.46 -12.03 9.54
C ALA A 338 5.21 -12.01 8.03
N TYR A 339 3.94 -11.94 7.63
CA TYR A 339 3.57 -11.81 6.23
C TYR A 339 3.16 -10.38 5.91
N ASN A 340 3.78 -9.81 4.89
CA ASN A 340 3.55 -8.46 4.44
C ASN A 340 2.97 -8.49 3.03
N PHE A 341 2.03 -7.58 2.78
CA PHE A 341 1.63 -7.24 1.43
C PHE A 341 1.34 -5.75 1.34
N TRP A 342 1.42 -5.23 0.13
CA TRP A 342 1.21 -3.83 -0.14
C TRP A 342 0.38 -3.65 -1.40
N ILE A 343 -0.34 -2.54 -1.42
CA ILE A 343 -1.29 -2.18 -2.46
C ILE A 343 -1.04 -0.71 -2.76
N ALA A 344 -0.97 -0.39 -4.04
CA ALA A 344 -0.89 0.98 -4.51
C ALA A 344 -2.07 1.25 -5.45
N ALA A 345 -2.75 2.36 -5.19
CA ALA A 345 -3.92 2.79 -5.93
C ALA A 345 -3.82 4.26 -6.35
N GLU A 346 -4.62 4.64 -7.34
CA GLU A 346 -4.73 6.03 -7.77
C GLU A 346 -5.36 6.90 -6.68
N LYS A 347 -5.15 8.20 -6.80
CA LYS A 347 -5.81 9.19 -5.95
C LYS A 347 -7.29 9.24 -6.31
N GLY A 348 -8.15 8.96 -5.33
CA GLY A 348 -9.58 9.22 -5.48
C GLY A 348 -9.93 10.68 -5.19
N THR A 349 -11.21 11.03 -5.32
CA THR A 349 -11.73 12.39 -5.20
C THR A 349 -12.00 12.79 -3.74
N LYS A 350 -12.14 11.83 -2.81
CA LYS A 350 -12.32 12.12 -1.39
C LYS A 350 -10.96 12.37 -0.72
N SER A 351 -10.94 13.26 0.26
CA SER A 351 -9.76 13.47 1.12
C SER A 351 -9.56 12.36 2.14
N SER A 352 -10.62 11.60 2.47
CA SER A 352 -10.60 10.45 3.36
C SER A 352 -11.83 9.55 3.15
N SER A 353 -11.69 8.25 3.39
CA SER A 353 -12.79 7.28 3.34
C SER A 353 -12.88 6.50 4.65
N PRO A 354 -14.08 6.28 5.22
CA PRO A 354 -14.28 5.21 6.19
C PRO A 354 -13.83 3.86 5.62
N TYR A 355 -13.37 2.94 6.47
CA TYR A 355 -12.93 1.64 6.02
C TYR A 355 -13.25 0.50 7.00
N ASP A 356 -13.35 -0.71 6.46
CA ASP A 356 -13.39 -1.98 7.20
C ASP A 356 -12.14 -2.82 6.87
N LEU A 357 -11.67 -3.61 7.82
CA LEU A 357 -10.75 -4.74 7.59
C LEU A 357 -11.42 -6.02 8.07
N GLY A 358 -11.54 -6.99 7.18
CA GLY A 358 -12.11 -8.30 7.46
C GLY A 358 -11.14 -9.42 7.10
N ALA A 359 -11.17 -10.48 7.89
CA ALA A 359 -10.64 -11.77 7.51
C ALA A 359 -11.80 -12.66 7.08
N GLN A 360 -11.66 -13.37 5.97
CA GLN A 360 -12.62 -14.37 5.55
C GLN A 360 -11.93 -15.73 5.40
N LYS A 361 -12.64 -16.75 5.85
CA LYS A 361 -12.36 -18.15 5.55
C LYS A 361 -13.42 -18.61 4.58
N ILE A 362 -13.02 -18.86 3.35
CA ILE A 362 -13.92 -19.18 2.24
C ILE A 362 -13.48 -20.46 1.57
N SER A 363 -14.41 -21.12 0.88
CA SER A 363 -14.12 -22.35 0.15
C SER A 363 -13.10 -22.11 -0.96
N ASN A 364 -12.14 -23.01 -1.10
CA ASN A 364 -11.22 -23.03 -2.24
C ASN A 364 -11.78 -23.97 -3.32
N ASP A 365 -12.79 -23.49 -4.04
CA ASP A 365 -13.49 -24.28 -5.06
C ASP A 365 -12.67 -24.48 -6.34
N CYS A 366 -11.56 -23.75 -6.49
CA CYS A 366 -10.58 -23.96 -7.55
C CYS A 366 -10.02 -25.39 -7.54
N ASN A 367 -9.85 -25.98 -6.36
CA ASN A 367 -9.39 -27.37 -6.22
C ASN A 367 -10.36 -28.37 -6.85
N ASP A 368 -11.67 -28.13 -6.73
CA ASP A 368 -12.71 -28.99 -7.32
C ASP A 368 -12.70 -28.91 -8.86
N LEU A 369 -12.15 -27.82 -9.42
CA LEU A 369 -11.94 -27.61 -10.84
C LEU A 369 -10.55 -28.03 -11.34
N GLY A 370 -9.67 -28.50 -10.43
CA GLY A 370 -8.27 -28.82 -10.75
C GLY A 370 -7.44 -27.60 -11.16
N MET A 371 -7.80 -26.41 -10.66
CA MET A 371 -7.15 -25.14 -10.96
C MET A 371 -6.42 -24.60 -9.73
N GLU A 372 -5.39 -23.78 -9.96
CA GLU A 372 -4.76 -23.03 -8.89
C GLU A 372 -5.73 -21.98 -8.29
N PRO A 373 -5.61 -21.66 -6.99
CA PRO A 373 -6.50 -20.72 -6.33
C PRO A 373 -6.43 -19.33 -6.94
N GLY A 374 -7.58 -18.68 -7.03
CA GLY A 374 -7.70 -17.32 -7.56
C GLY A 374 -9.09 -16.74 -7.39
N SER A 375 -9.18 -15.43 -7.61
CA SER A 375 -10.41 -14.63 -7.48
C SER A 375 -11.63 -15.26 -8.15
N SER A 376 -11.49 -15.76 -9.39
CA SER A 376 -12.62 -16.26 -10.18
C SER A 376 -13.19 -17.61 -9.72
N CYS A 377 -12.54 -18.31 -8.79
CA CYS A 377 -12.97 -19.66 -8.38
C CYS A 377 -12.90 -19.90 -6.86
N THR A 378 -12.49 -18.92 -6.06
CA THR A 378 -12.50 -19.04 -4.60
C THR A 378 -13.80 -18.41 -4.07
N GLY A 379 -14.43 -19.03 -3.06
CA GLY A 379 -15.63 -18.49 -2.43
C GLY A 379 -16.93 -18.66 -3.22
N LEU A 380 -16.95 -19.49 -4.27
CA LEU A 380 -18.15 -19.77 -5.06
C LEU A 380 -19.17 -20.63 -4.28
N ASN A 381 -18.69 -21.47 -3.36
CA ASN A 381 -19.53 -22.32 -2.50
C ASN A 381 -19.77 -21.66 -1.13
N TYR A 382 -20.67 -20.68 -1.10
CA TYR A 382 -21.04 -19.95 0.11
C TYR A 382 -21.68 -20.83 1.21
N ASP A 383 -22.21 -22.00 0.85
CA ASP A 383 -22.85 -22.94 1.78
C ASP A 383 -21.89 -23.99 2.36
N ARG A 384 -20.59 -23.97 2.00
CA ARG A 384 -19.62 -24.97 2.46
C ARG A 384 -19.46 -24.89 3.99
N PRO A 385 -19.78 -25.95 4.76
CA PRO A 385 -19.70 -25.90 6.21
C PRO A 385 -18.27 -25.63 6.68
N GLY A 386 -18.10 -24.59 7.52
CA GLY A 386 -16.80 -24.19 8.04
C GLY A 386 -16.27 -22.87 7.50
N SER A 387 -16.94 -22.28 6.50
CA SER A 387 -16.72 -20.88 6.11
C SER A 387 -16.98 -19.93 7.29
N GLY A 388 -16.33 -18.77 7.29
CA GLY A 388 -16.50 -17.80 8.36
C GLY A 388 -15.93 -16.44 8.02
N THR A 389 -16.42 -15.42 8.71
CA THR A 389 -15.94 -14.05 8.62
C THR A 389 -15.52 -13.58 10.01
N GLU A 390 -14.46 -12.77 10.06
CA GLU A 390 -13.93 -12.22 11.29
C GLU A 390 -13.60 -10.73 11.08
N PRO A 391 -14.35 -9.80 11.70
CA PRO A 391 -14.03 -8.39 11.63
C PRO A 391 -12.74 -8.10 12.41
N LEU A 392 -11.75 -7.52 11.74
CA LEU A 392 -10.47 -7.14 12.34
C LEU A 392 -10.52 -5.67 12.78
N VAL A 393 -11.00 -4.81 11.88
CA VAL A 393 -11.23 -3.39 12.10
C VAL A 393 -12.58 -3.02 11.48
N GLY A 394 -13.38 -2.23 12.20
CA GLY A 394 -14.73 -1.85 11.78
C GLY A 394 -14.90 -0.35 11.52
N LYS A 395 -15.55 0.03 10.42
CA LYS A 395 -15.96 1.40 10.05
C LYS A 395 -16.91 2.01 11.07
N SER A 396 -17.67 1.18 11.79
CA SER A 396 -18.53 1.59 12.90
C SER A 396 -17.77 2.29 14.04
N ARG A 397 -16.43 2.15 14.07
CA ARG A 397 -15.54 2.86 15.00
C ARG A 397 -15.26 4.30 14.57
N GLY A 398 -15.76 4.74 13.41
CA GLY A 398 -15.51 6.07 12.85
C GLY A 398 -14.10 6.24 12.27
N TRP A 399 -13.37 5.14 12.04
CA TRP A 399 -12.00 5.17 11.54
C TRP A 399 -11.99 5.40 10.03
N ARG A 400 -11.04 6.21 9.57
CA ARG A 400 -10.93 6.63 8.18
C ARG A 400 -9.48 6.58 7.73
N VAL A 401 -9.25 6.19 6.47
CA VAL A 401 -7.96 6.32 5.79
C VAL A 401 -7.79 7.75 5.25
N PRO A 402 -6.55 8.30 5.19
CA PRO A 402 -5.29 7.68 5.59
C PRO A 402 -5.14 7.56 7.12
N SER A 403 -4.59 6.43 7.57
CA SER A 403 -4.43 6.10 8.98
C SER A 403 -3.51 4.90 9.21
N CYS A 404 -3.12 4.68 10.46
CA CYS A 404 -2.59 3.41 10.94
C CYS A 404 -3.61 2.71 11.82
N ALA A 405 -3.70 1.39 11.70
CA ALA A 405 -4.38 0.55 12.67
C ALA A 405 -3.57 -0.70 12.96
N ASP A 406 -3.62 -1.17 14.19
CA ASP A 406 -3.17 -2.51 14.57
C ASP A 406 -4.29 -3.26 15.28
N TRP A 407 -4.19 -4.57 15.28
CA TRP A 407 -5.10 -5.43 16.02
C TRP A 407 -4.35 -6.63 16.55
N VAL A 408 -4.83 -7.11 17.70
CA VAL A 408 -4.36 -8.33 18.32
C VAL A 408 -5.57 -9.12 18.81
N ARG A 409 -5.49 -10.45 18.72
CA ARG A 409 -6.57 -11.33 19.15
C ARG A 409 -6.86 -11.16 20.63
N GLY A 410 -8.13 -10.97 20.96
CA GLY A 410 -8.59 -10.73 22.33
C GLY A 410 -8.26 -9.32 22.85
N GLY A 411 -7.73 -8.43 22.01
CA GLY A 411 -7.43 -7.04 22.35
C GLY A 411 -8.32 -6.03 21.61
N SER A 412 -8.30 -4.79 22.08
CA SER A 412 -8.89 -3.67 21.35
C SER A 412 -7.92 -3.23 20.26
N PRO A 413 -8.35 -3.10 19.00
CA PRO A 413 -7.49 -2.60 17.95
C PRO A 413 -7.13 -1.14 18.25
N THR A 414 -5.91 -0.72 17.91
CA THR A 414 -5.51 0.68 18.05
C THR A 414 -5.64 1.41 16.73
N TYR A 415 -5.81 2.73 16.82
CA TYR A 415 -5.98 3.61 15.66
C TYR A 415 -5.18 4.87 15.87
N LYS A 416 -4.49 5.27 14.80
CA LYS A 416 -3.89 6.60 14.69
C LYS A 416 -4.38 7.23 13.40
N ALA A 417 -5.09 8.33 13.58
CA ALA A 417 -5.36 9.23 12.47
C ALA A 417 -4.03 9.79 11.94
N ASN A 418 -3.99 10.01 10.62
CA ASN A 418 -3.00 10.80 9.89
C ASN A 418 -1.84 10.02 9.25
N GLY A 419 -1.70 10.24 7.93
CA GLY A 419 -0.87 9.50 6.98
C GLY A 419 0.54 10.04 6.79
N THR A 420 1.28 10.18 7.88
CA THR A 420 2.75 10.30 7.88
C THR A 420 3.36 8.95 8.25
N TYR A 421 4.58 8.65 7.81
CA TYR A 421 5.22 7.30 7.83
C TYR A 421 5.28 6.61 9.21
N ASP A 422 5.08 7.36 10.30
CA ASP A 422 5.13 6.89 11.67
C ASP A 422 3.82 6.25 12.14
N CYS A 423 3.62 4.98 11.76
CA CYS A 423 2.98 4.09 12.71
C CYS A 423 4.10 3.63 13.67
N PRO A 424 4.01 3.86 14.99
CA PRO A 424 5.03 3.33 15.89
C PRO A 424 5.07 1.82 15.70
N ALA A 425 6.22 1.31 15.30
CA ALA A 425 6.56 -0.05 15.67
C ALA A 425 6.64 -0.05 17.20
N ASN A 426 5.72 -0.72 17.89
CA ASN A 426 5.89 -1.23 19.25
C ASN A 426 4.54 -1.73 19.81
N ARG A 427 4.36 -3.06 19.80
CA ARG A 427 4.04 -3.86 21.00
C ARG A 427 4.68 -5.24 20.89
#